data_AF-A0AAW0S5W6-F1
#
_entry.id   AF-A0AAW0S5W6-F1
#
_cell.length_a   1.000
_cell.length_b   1.000
_cell.length_c   1.000
_cell.angle_alpha   90.00
_cell.angle_beta   90.00
_cell.angle_gamma   90.00
#
_symmetry.space_group_name_H-M   'P 1'
#
loop_
_entity.id
_entity.type
_entity.pdbx_description
1 polymer ?
#
loop_
_entity_poly.entity_id
_entity_poly.type
_entity_poly.pdbx_seq_one_letter_code
_entity_poly.pdbx_strand_id
1 'polypeptide(L)'
;MRCLVLLPVVFCSLAQAQNILAATLYSRTGYRFDVYRDRCTNLQRNQPRFYQINVRHSNVCFLSRDLNCIGKAKRFSEGEHDIENLDFKSVKCEGTAETKPEEQS
;
A
#
# COMPACT_ATOMS: atom_id res chain seq x y z
N MET A 1 27.97 50.83 -4.91
CA MET A 1 27.67 49.83 -5.96
C MET A 1 26.94 48.67 -5.31
N ARG A 2 25.96 48.11 -6.03
CA ARG A 2 24.87 47.25 -5.55
C ARG A 2 25.35 45.90 -4.98
N CYS A 3 24.75 45.50 -3.85
CA CYS A 3 24.82 44.14 -3.30
C CYS A 3 24.21 43.12 -4.26
N LEU A 4 24.92 42.03 -4.52
CA LEU A 4 24.41 40.83 -5.20
C LEU A 4 24.39 39.69 -4.18
N VAL A 5 23.23 39.48 -3.55
CA VAL A 5 22.94 38.32 -2.71
C VAL A 5 22.38 37.23 -3.63
N LEU A 6 23.17 36.22 -3.94
CA LEU A 6 22.73 35.01 -4.64
C LEU A 6 22.20 34.02 -3.59
N LEU A 7 20.87 33.93 -3.48
CA LEU A 7 20.20 32.87 -2.73
C LEU A 7 20.12 31.61 -3.62
N PRO A 8 20.68 30.46 -3.21
CA PRO A 8 20.44 29.21 -3.92
C PRO A 8 19.02 28.73 -3.60
N VAL A 9 18.19 28.64 -4.62
CA VAL A 9 16.85 28.05 -4.55
C VAL A 9 17.02 26.54 -4.42
N VAL A 10 17.03 26.03 -3.18
CA VAL A 10 17.02 24.60 -2.91
C VAL A 10 15.61 24.08 -3.16
N PHE A 11 15.33 23.59 -4.36
CA PHE A 11 14.14 22.79 -4.63
C PHE A 11 14.31 21.41 -3.96
N CYS A 12 13.96 21.32 -2.68
CA CYS A 12 13.66 20.05 -2.06
C CYS A 12 12.36 19.52 -2.69
N SER A 13 12.46 18.70 -3.72
CA SER A 13 11.35 17.90 -4.21
C SER A 13 10.95 16.91 -3.11
N LEU A 14 10.04 17.30 -2.21
CA LEU A 14 9.30 16.35 -1.39
C LEU A 14 8.37 15.60 -2.33
N ALA A 15 8.82 14.44 -2.82
CA ALA A 15 7.91 13.45 -3.38
C ALA A 15 6.96 13.03 -2.24
N GLN A 16 5.78 13.65 -2.19
CA GLN A 16 4.72 13.23 -1.29
C GLN A 16 4.28 11.84 -1.74
N ALA A 17 4.66 10.80 -1.01
CA ALA A 17 4.01 9.50 -1.11
C ALA A 17 2.55 9.73 -0.72
N GLN A 18 1.68 9.89 -1.72
CA GLN A 18 0.26 10.03 -1.48
C GLN A 18 -0.20 8.72 -0.82
N ASN A 19 -0.71 8.81 0.41
CA ASN A 19 -1.25 7.65 1.12
C ASN A 19 -2.55 7.21 0.44
N ILE A 20 -2.44 6.50 -0.68
CA ILE A 20 -3.57 5.99 -1.45
C ILE A 20 -4.06 4.70 -0.79
N LEU A 21 -5.30 4.70 -0.31
CA LEU A 21 -5.94 3.50 0.23
C LEU A 21 -6.11 2.48 -0.88
N ALA A 22 -5.47 1.31 -0.75
CA ALA A 22 -5.44 0.28 -1.78
C ALA A 22 -6.32 -0.93 -1.45
N ALA A 23 -6.48 -1.25 -0.16
CA ALA A 23 -7.38 -2.30 0.29
C ALA A 23 -7.80 -2.11 1.75
N THR A 24 -8.89 -2.78 2.15
CA THR A 24 -9.28 -2.92 3.55
C THR A 24 -9.43 -4.40 3.90
N LEU A 25 -8.82 -4.82 5.01
CA LEU A 25 -8.99 -6.14 5.60
C LEU A 25 -10.10 -6.10 6.65
N TYR A 26 -10.90 -7.17 6.72
CA TYR A 26 -12.01 -7.31 7.65
C TYR A 26 -11.86 -8.55 8.51
N SER A 27 -12.07 -8.37 9.82
CA SER A 27 -12.14 -9.43 10.82
C SER A 27 -13.60 -9.72 11.18
N ARG A 28 -13.88 -10.97 11.58
CA ARG A 28 -15.20 -11.36 12.11
C ARG A 28 -15.57 -10.61 13.41
N THR A 29 -14.59 -10.02 14.09
CA THR A 29 -14.82 -9.16 15.27
C THR A 29 -15.30 -7.76 14.93
N GLY A 30 -15.46 -7.42 13.64
CA GLY A 30 -15.77 -6.06 13.18
C GLY A 30 -14.55 -5.14 13.05
N TYR A 31 -13.35 -5.63 13.41
CA TYR A 31 -12.10 -4.88 13.22
C TYR A 31 -11.78 -4.71 11.73
N ARG A 32 -11.37 -3.49 11.36
CA ARG A 32 -11.01 -3.10 10.00
C ARG A 32 -9.56 -2.61 9.99
N PHE A 33 -8.82 -2.98 8.96
CA PHE A 33 -7.43 -2.56 8.80
C PHE A 33 -7.16 -2.11 7.38
N ASP A 34 -6.74 -0.86 7.23
CA ASP A 34 -6.50 -0.24 5.93
C ASP A 34 -5.07 -0.47 5.47
N VAL A 35 -4.94 -0.92 4.22
CA VAL A 35 -3.67 -1.16 3.53
C VAL A 35 -3.54 -0.12 2.42
N TYR A 36 -2.40 0.56 2.41
CA TYR A 36 -2.14 1.65 1.46
C TYR A 36 -1.16 1.18 0.39
N ARG A 37 -1.19 1.85 -0.76
CA ARG A 37 -0.41 1.52 -1.95
C ARG A 37 1.09 1.71 -1.73
N ASP A 38 1.88 0.95 -2.49
CA ASP A 38 3.33 1.08 -2.69
C ASP A 38 4.18 0.92 -1.42
N ARG A 39 3.60 0.33 -0.37
CA ARG A 39 4.30 -0.01 0.87
C ARG A 39 4.01 -1.44 1.31
N CYS A 40 5.05 -2.11 1.82
CA CYS A 40 4.86 -3.36 2.54
C CYS A 40 4.31 -3.06 3.93
N THR A 41 3.14 -3.62 4.25
CA THR A 41 2.46 -3.41 5.53
C THR A 41 2.49 -4.70 6.33
N ASN A 42 3.09 -4.66 7.52
CA ASN A 42 3.18 -5.80 8.42
C ASN A 42 2.01 -5.84 9.39
N LEU A 43 1.44 -7.03 9.56
CA LEU A 43 0.42 -7.28 10.56
C LEU A 43 1.07 -7.51 11.93
N GLN A 44 0.47 -6.92 12.96
CA GLN A 44 0.90 -7.13 14.33
C GLN A 44 0.35 -8.44 14.87
N ARG A 45 1.10 -9.11 15.75
CA ARG A 45 0.71 -10.42 16.32
C ARG A 45 -0.58 -10.38 17.15
N ASN A 46 -0.94 -9.21 17.68
CA ASN A 46 -2.14 -9.00 18.49
C ASN A 46 -3.38 -8.62 17.65
N GLN A 47 -3.25 -8.47 16.34
CA GLN A 47 -4.40 -8.22 15.47
C GLN A 47 -5.23 -9.50 15.30
N PRO A 48 -6.56 -9.37 15.13
CA PRO A 48 -7.43 -10.51 14.91
C PRO A 48 -7.16 -11.16 13.55
N ARG A 49 -7.65 -12.38 13.37
CA ARG A 49 -7.63 -13.05 12.07
C ARG A 49 -8.61 -12.36 11.11
N PHE A 50 -8.13 -12.06 9.91
CA PHE A 50 -8.94 -11.49 8.84
C PHE A 50 -9.58 -12.60 8.00
N TYR A 51 -10.83 -12.41 7.62
CA TYR A 51 -11.58 -13.35 6.78
C TYR A 51 -11.80 -12.81 5.36
N GLN A 52 -11.68 -11.50 5.17
CA GLN A 52 -11.93 -10.86 3.88
C GLN A 52 -10.94 -9.73 3.61
N ILE A 53 -10.57 -9.59 2.33
CA ILE A 53 -9.91 -8.40 1.78
C ILE A 53 -10.83 -7.79 0.73
N ASN A 54 -11.02 -6.47 0.78
CA ASN A 54 -11.63 -5.70 -0.31
C ASN A 54 -10.51 -4.86 -0.94
N VAL A 55 -10.13 -5.22 -2.18
CA VAL A 55 -9.12 -4.52 -2.98
C VAL A 55 -9.81 -3.43 -3.78
N ARG A 56 -9.35 -2.18 -3.61
CA ARG A 56 -9.92 -0.99 -4.28
C ARG A 56 -9.64 -1.00 -5.78
N HIS A 57 -10.39 -0.17 -6.50
CA HIS A 57 -10.26 -0.01 -7.95
C HIS A 57 -8.83 0.30 -8.39
N SER A 58 -8.41 -0.29 -9.52
CA SER A 58 -7.06 -0.14 -10.09
C SER A 58 -5.92 -0.53 -9.13
N ASN A 59 -6.16 -1.49 -8.24
CA ASN A 59 -5.13 -2.05 -7.36
C ASN A 59 -5.05 -3.57 -7.49
N VAL A 60 -3.86 -4.08 -7.18
CA VAL A 60 -3.60 -5.48 -6.93
C VAL A 60 -2.88 -5.62 -5.59
N CYS A 61 -3.28 -6.59 -4.78
CA CYS A 61 -2.65 -6.85 -3.48
C CYS A 61 -2.03 -8.25 -3.42
N PHE A 62 -0.96 -8.35 -2.65
CA PHE A 62 -0.16 -9.55 -2.47
C PHE A 62 -0.07 -9.86 -0.96
N LEU A 63 -0.63 -11.01 -0.56
CA LEU A 63 -0.54 -11.51 0.82
C LEU A 63 0.66 -12.46 0.95
N SER A 64 1.58 -12.15 1.85
CA SER A 64 2.83 -12.89 2.04
C SER A 64 2.93 -13.51 3.43
N ARG A 65 3.54 -14.69 3.55
CA ARG A 65 3.85 -15.34 4.84
C ARG A 65 5.07 -14.77 5.56
N ASP A 66 5.85 -13.96 4.84
CA ASP A 66 7.02 -13.25 5.32
C ASP A 66 6.64 -11.84 5.83
N LEU A 67 7.53 -11.21 6.61
CA LEU A 67 7.35 -9.86 7.17
C LEU A 67 7.91 -8.74 6.28
N ASN A 68 8.51 -9.04 5.13
CA ASN A 68 9.11 -8.01 4.26
C ASN A 68 8.48 -7.99 2.87
N CYS A 69 7.38 -8.72 2.68
CA CYS A 69 6.71 -8.88 1.37
C CYS A 69 7.65 -9.45 0.30
N ILE A 70 8.58 -10.32 0.71
CA ILE A 70 9.54 -10.98 -0.17
C ILE A 70 9.10 -12.42 -0.43
N GLY A 71 9.25 -12.87 -1.68
CA GLY A 71 9.05 -14.26 -2.06
C GLY A 71 7.61 -14.61 -2.43
N LYS A 72 7.15 -15.80 -2.04
CA LYS A 72 5.85 -16.33 -2.46
C LYS A 72 4.71 -15.55 -1.80
N ALA A 73 3.85 -14.96 -2.63
CA ALA A 73 2.67 -14.25 -2.20
C ALA A 73 1.43 -14.72 -2.97
N LYS A 74 0.26 -14.66 -2.33
CA LYS A 74 -1.03 -14.88 -3.00
C LYS A 74 -1.54 -13.54 -3.52
N ARG A 75 -1.85 -13.49 -4.82
CA ARG A 75 -2.28 -12.29 -5.54
C ARG A 75 -3.80 -12.16 -5.54
N PHE A 76 -4.30 -10.97 -5.28
CA PHE A 76 -5.71 -10.59 -5.34
C PHE A 76 -5.88 -9.34 -6.19
N SER A 77 -6.65 -9.47 -7.26
CA SER A 77 -7.07 -8.32 -8.06
C SER A 77 -8.16 -7.52 -7.31
N GLU A 78 -8.56 -6.39 -7.88
CA GLU A 78 -9.74 -5.62 -7.46
C GLU A 78 -10.94 -6.48 -7.07
N GLY A 79 -11.68 -6.03 -6.05
CA GLY A 79 -12.91 -6.66 -5.57
C GLY A 79 -12.77 -7.30 -4.19
N GLU A 80 -13.81 -8.03 -3.80
CA GLU A 80 -13.90 -8.71 -2.51
C GLU A 80 -13.45 -10.16 -2.62
N HIS A 81 -12.59 -10.58 -1.69
CA HIS A 81 -12.03 -11.93 -1.68
C HIS A 81 -12.02 -12.52 -0.27
N ASP A 82 -12.36 -13.80 -0.17
CA ASP A 82 -12.21 -14.59 1.04
C ASP A 82 -10.73 -14.96 1.25
N ILE A 83 -10.25 -14.69 2.47
CA ILE A 83 -8.88 -14.96 2.92
C ILE A 83 -8.84 -15.68 4.27
N GLU A 84 -9.96 -16.20 4.78
CA GLU A 84 -10.08 -16.80 6.12
C GLU A 84 -9.09 -17.94 6.35
N ASN A 85 -8.85 -18.72 5.29
CA ASN A 85 -7.97 -19.90 5.33
C ASN A 85 -6.52 -19.58 4.96
N LEU A 86 -6.15 -18.31 4.86
CA LEU A 86 -4.80 -17.90 4.49
C LEU A 86 -4.00 -17.53 5.74
N ASP A 87 -2.80 -18.08 5.81
CA ASP A 87 -1.78 -17.62 6.75
C ASP A 87 -0.89 -16.62 6.02
N PHE A 88 -0.84 -15.39 6.53
CA PHE A 88 -0.07 -14.27 6.00
C PHE A 88 0.31 -13.30 7.12
N LYS A 89 1.44 -12.63 6.96
CA LYS A 89 2.02 -11.69 7.94
C LYS A 89 2.21 -10.29 7.38
N SER A 90 2.24 -10.15 6.06
CA SER A 90 2.33 -8.85 5.42
C SER A 90 1.50 -8.76 4.15
N VAL A 91 1.17 -7.53 3.80
CA VAL A 91 0.40 -7.17 2.61
C VAL A 91 1.11 -6.05 1.88
N LYS A 92 1.29 -6.19 0.57
CA LYS A 92 1.71 -5.10 -0.32
C LYS A 92 0.65 -4.93 -1.39
N CYS A 93 0.28 -3.69 -1.68
CA CYS A 93 -0.60 -3.38 -2.80
C CYS A 93 0.09 -2.43 -3.76
N GLU A 94 -0.19 -2.59 -5.06
CA GLU A 94 0.40 -1.84 -6.16
C GLU A 94 -0.71 -1.35 -7.08
N GLY A 95 -0.50 -0.20 -7.72
CA GLY A 95 -1.40 0.28 -8.78
C GLY A 95 -1.31 -0.61 -10.01
N THR A 96 -2.43 -0.85 -10.70
CA THR A 96 -2.38 -1.41 -12.04
C THR A 96 -1.84 -0.35 -13.01
N ALA A 97 -1.27 -0.76 -14.15
CA ALA A 97 -0.53 0.12 -15.07
C ALA A 97 -1.32 1.34 -15.60
N GLU A 98 -2.62 1.38 -15.40
CA GLU A 98 -3.52 2.51 -15.70
C GLU A 98 -3.40 3.68 -14.69
N THR A 99 -2.66 3.51 -13.58
CA THR A 99 -2.55 4.52 -12.51
C THR A 99 -1.16 5.12 -12.34
N LYS A 100 -0.32 5.15 -13.39
CA LYS A 100 0.89 5.99 -13.36
C LYS A 100 0.44 7.46 -13.48
N PRO A 101 0.80 8.35 -12.54
CA PRO A 101 0.74 9.77 -12.80
C PRO A 101 1.62 10.04 -14.02
N GLU A 102 1.08 10.72 -15.03
CA GLU A 102 1.89 11.25 -16.12
C GLU A 102 3.01 12.10 -15.51
N GLU A 103 4.24 11.64 -15.70
CA GLU A 103 5.44 12.45 -15.51
C GLU A 103 5.40 13.51 -16.61
N GLN A 104 4.86 14.69 -16.30
CA GLN A 104 4.94 15.85 -17.19
C GLN A 104 6.40 16.30 -17.26
N SER A 105 7.01 15.98 -18.42
CA SER A 105 8.33 16.47 -18.86
C SER A 105 8.34 17.95 -19.17
#